data_AF-A0A2I0LHV4-F1
#
_entry.id   AF-A0A2I0LHV4-F1
#
_cell.length_a   1.000
_cell.length_b   1.000
_cell.length_c   1.000
_cell.angle_alpha   90.00
_cell.angle_beta   90.00
_cell.angle_gamma   90.00
#
_symmetry.space_group_name_H-M   'P 1'
#
loop_
_entity.id
_entity.type
_entity.pdbx_description
1 polymer ?
#
loop_
_entity_poly.entity_id
_entity_poly.type
_entity_poly.pdbx_seq_one_letter_code
_entity_poly.pdbx_strand_id
1 'polypeptide(L)'
;MRPRSPSDTAPGDERLPCRGTVCLSDLRIPLMWKDTEYFRNKGELHRCAVFCLLQLGAEIHDTPMVLVDRTLTDICFEGAFLL
;
A
#
# COMPACT_ATOMS: atom_id res chain seq x y z
N MET A 1 -24.21 -18.26 12.96
CA MET A 1 -23.97 -17.83 11.56
C MET A 1 -25.28 -17.23 11.07
N ARG A 2 -25.40 -15.90 10.89
CA ARG A 2 -26.65 -15.30 10.39
C ARG A 2 -26.76 -15.57 8.88
N PRO A 3 -27.90 -16.05 8.37
CA PRO A 3 -28.07 -16.22 6.94
C PRO A 3 -28.01 -14.84 6.27
N ARG A 4 -27.21 -14.70 5.22
CA ARG A 4 -27.29 -13.55 4.32
C ARG A 4 -28.66 -13.60 3.65
N SER A 5 -29.48 -12.56 3.82
CA SER A 5 -30.71 -12.43 3.04
C SER A 5 -30.30 -12.36 1.56
N PRO A 6 -30.86 -13.21 0.68
CA PRO A 6 -30.83 -12.92 -0.74
C PRO A 6 -31.59 -11.61 -0.91
N SER A 7 -30.99 -10.63 -1.57
CA SER A 7 -31.74 -9.48 -2.04
C SER A 7 -32.79 -10.00 -3.03
N ASP A 8 -34.07 -9.91 -2.68
CA ASP A 8 -35.19 -10.12 -3.60
C ASP A 8 -34.97 -9.19 -4.80
N THR A 9 -34.37 -9.72 -5.86
CA THR A 9 -34.08 -8.96 -7.08
C THR A 9 -35.07 -9.46 -8.10
N ALA A 10 -36.12 -8.68 -8.34
CA ALA A 10 -37.05 -8.96 -9.43
C ALA A 10 -36.26 -8.97 -10.76
N PRO A 11 -36.58 -9.87 -11.71
CA PRO A 11 -35.90 -9.93 -12.99
C PRO A 11 -36.29 -8.70 -13.82
N GLY A 12 -35.55 -7.60 -13.66
CA GLY A 12 -35.82 -6.32 -14.33
C GLY A 12 -35.16 -5.10 -13.70
N ASP A 13 -34.71 -5.17 -12.44
CA ASP A 13 -33.98 -4.04 -11.83
C ASP A 13 -32.52 -4.02 -12.29
N GLU A 14 -32.23 -3.09 -13.21
CA GLU A 14 -30.86 -2.75 -13.61
C GLU A 14 -30.11 -2.23 -12.37
N ARG A 15 -29.13 -3.02 -11.91
CA ARG A 15 -28.45 -2.77 -10.64
C ARG A 15 -27.61 -1.49 -10.75
N LEU A 16 -28.06 -0.42 -10.12
CA LEU A 16 -27.31 0.83 -10.08
C LEU A 16 -26.04 0.68 -9.24
N PRO A 17 -24.92 1.33 -9.62
CA PRO A 17 -23.70 1.34 -8.81
C PRO A 17 -23.95 2.05 -7.48
N CYS A 18 -23.43 1.48 -6.39
CA CYS A 18 -23.44 2.13 -5.08
C CYS A 18 -22.19 2.99 -4.87
N ARG A 19 -22.33 4.05 -4.06
CA ARG A 19 -21.18 4.82 -3.55
C ARG A 19 -20.58 4.12 -2.33
N GLY A 20 -19.26 4.08 -2.26
CA GLY A 20 -18.50 3.57 -1.12
C GLY A 20 -17.17 4.27 -1.02
N THR A 21 -16.62 4.33 0.19
CA THR A 21 -15.29 4.87 0.49
C THR A 21 -14.33 3.70 0.66
N VAL A 22 -13.13 3.81 0.12
CA VAL A 22 -12.06 2.80 0.21
C VAL A 22 -10.98 3.34 1.14
N CYS A 23 -10.44 2.46 1.98
CA CYS A 23 -9.29 2.80 2.82
C CYS A 23 -8.13 1.87 2.46
N LEU A 24 -6.95 2.43 2.20
CA LEU A 24 -5.71 1.69 2.01
C LEU A 24 -4.81 1.91 3.21
N SER A 25 -4.40 0.83 3.89
CA SER A 25 -3.47 0.86 5.02
C SER A 25 -2.38 -0.20 4.83
N ASP A 26 -1.36 -0.17 5.70
CA ASP A 26 -0.32 -1.21 5.78
C ASP A 26 0.45 -1.43 4.47
N LEU A 27 0.73 -0.34 3.75
CA LEU A 27 1.47 -0.39 2.51
C LEU A 27 2.92 -0.84 2.75
N ARG A 28 3.29 -1.99 2.16
CA ARG A 28 4.61 -2.59 2.30
C ARG A 28 5.22 -2.95 0.95
N ILE A 29 6.49 -2.60 0.78
CA ILE A 29 7.28 -2.94 -0.41
C ILE A 29 8.44 -3.83 0.02
N PRO A 30 8.44 -5.13 -0.32
CA PRO A 30 9.54 -6.02 -0.03
C PRO A 30 10.83 -5.58 -0.75
N LEU A 31 11.96 -5.70 -0.05
CA LEU A 31 13.29 -5.38 -0.55
C LEU A 31 14.06 -6.67 -0.83
N MET A 32 14.76 -6.69 -1.98
CA MET A 32 15.68 -7.76 -2.33
C MET A 32 17.08 -7.19 -2.51
N TRP A 33 17.90 -7.35 -1.50
CA TRP A 33 19.31 -6.96 -1.55
C TRP A 33 20.12 -8.02 -2.27
N LYS A 34 21.04 -7.61 -3.14
CA LYS A 34 21.97 -8.58 -3.75
C LYS A 34 23.01 -9.02 -2.72
N ASP A 35 23.42 -10.28 -2.74
CA ASP A 35 24.48 -10.80 -1.86
C ASP A 35 25.76 -9.95 -1.94
N THR A 36 26.12 -9.48 -3.15
CA THR A 36 27.28 -8.60 -3.35
C THR A 36 27.18 -7.28 -2.60
N GLU A 37 25.97 -6.77 -2.40
CA GLU A 37 25.69 -5.56 -1.62
C GLU A 37 25.69 -5.86 -0.12
N TYR A 38 25.15 -7.01 0.30
CA TYR A 38 25.19 -7.42 1.70
C TYR A 38 26.62 -7.65 2.22
N PHE A 39 27.48 -8.30 1.42
CA PHE A 39 28.82 -8.73 1.86
C PHE A 39 29.95 -7.72 1.61
N ARG A 40 29.89 -6.86 0.57
CA ARG A 40 31.06 -6.00 0.19
C ARG A 40 31.23 -4.74 1.02
N ASN A 41 30.22 -4.25 1.75
CA ASN A 41 30.29 -2.93 2.40
C ASN A 41 30.04 -3.01 3.92
N LYS A 42 30.88 -3.72 4.66
CA LYS A 42 30.86 -3.78 6.15
C LYS A 42 31.20 -2.45 6.85
N GLY A 43 30.92 -1.30 6.23
CA GLY A 43 31.24 0.03 6.77
C GLY A 43 30.50 1.19 6.09
N GLU A 44 29.84 0.96 4.95
CA GLU A 44 29.05 1.99 4.25
C GLU A 44 27.55 1.67 4.39
N LEU A 45 26.88 2.33 5.33
CA LEU A 45 25.42 2.34 5.38
C LEU A 45 24.91 3.22 4.24
N HIS A 46 24.74 2.64 3.04
CA HIS A 46 23.97 3.31 2.00
C HIS A 46 22.54 3.42 2.49
N ARG A 47 22.17 4.62 2.91
CA ARG A 47 20.80 4.98 3.28
C ARG A 47 20.18 5.73 2.12
N CYS A 48 18.98 5.34 1.71
CA CYS A 48 18.16 6.13 0.83
C CYS A 48 16.89 6.58 1.56
N ALA A 49 16.37 7.75 1.20
CA ALA A 49 15.07 8.20 1.64
C ALA A 49 14.05 7.82 0.57
N VAL A 50 12.97 7.15 0.98
CA VAL A 50 11.89 6.71 0.09
C VAL A 50 10.57 7.27 0.60
N PHE A 51 9.73 7.75 -0.30
CA PHE A 51 8.34 8.11 -0.03
C PHE A 51 7.46 7.50 -1.12
N CYS A 52 6.18 7.32 -0.81
CA CYS A 52 5.18 6.84 -1.74
C CYS A 52 4.23 7.97 -2.16
N LEU A 53 3.85 7.95 -3.44
CA LEU A 53 2.77 8.77 -4.00
C LEU A 53 1.63 7.85 -4.47
N LEU A 54 0.41 8.16 -4.05
CA LEU A 54 -0.82 7.52 -4.49
C LEU A 54 -1.61 8.52 -5.33
N GLN A 55 -1.98 8.15 -6.55
CA GLN A 55 -2.74 8.99 -7.46
C GLN A 55 -4.09 8.36 -7.80
N LEU A 56 -5.17 9.13 -7.66
CA LEU A 56 -6.53 8.74 -8.00
C LEU A 56 -7.19 9.86 -8.81
N GLY A 57 -7.23 9.67 -10.12
CA GLY A 57 -7.66 10.73 -11.03
C GLY A 57 -6.77 11.97 -10.88
N ALA A 58 -7.36 13.06 -10.38
CA ALA A 58 -6.69 14.34 -10.15
C ALA A 58 -6.15 14.52 -8.72
N GLU A 59 -6.44 13.59 -7.81
CA GLU A 59 -5.98 13.64 -6.42
C GLU A 59 -4.64 12.91 -6.26
N ILE A 60 -3.72 13.52 -5.50
CA ILE A 60 -2.40 12.96 -5.18
C ILE A 60 -2.24 13.00 -3.67
N HIS A 61 -1.91 11.86 -3.08
CA HIS A 61 -1.56 11.71 -1.68
C HIS A 61 -0.12 11.23 -1.55
N ASP A 62 0.63 11.78 -0.60
CA ASP A 62 2.00 11.39 -0.31
C ASP A 62 2.15 10.79 1.10
N THR A 63 3.34 10.27 1.38
CA THR A 63 3.72 9.75 2.70
C THR A 63 4.98 10.43 3.20
N PRO A 64 5.18 10.49 4.53
CA PRO A 64 6.47 10.88 5.07
C PRO A 64 7.60 10.01 4.51
N MET A 65 8.79 10.59 4.40
CA MET A 65 9.98 9.86 3.97
C MET A 65 10.39 8.82 5.02
N VAL A 66 10.72 7.62 4.54
CA VAL A 66 11.29 6.53 5.31
C VAL A 66 12.75 6.36 4.92
N LEU A 67 13.63 6.27 5.92
CA LEU A 67 15.04 5.94 5.69
C LEU A 67 15.19 4.43 5.54
N VAL A 68 15.79 4.00 4.44
CA VAL A 68 15.95 2.60 4.09
C VAL A 68 17.43 2.25 4.03
N ASP A 69 17.81 1.18 4.74
CA ASP A 69 19.14 0.58 4.65
C ASP A 69 19.05 -0.94 4.51
N ARG A 70 20.21 -1.56 4.34
CA ARG A 70 20.36 -3.00 4.06
C ARG A 70 19.87 -3.91 5.18
N THR A 71 19.53 -3.39 6.36
CA THR A 71 18.98 -4.18 7.46
C THR A 71 17.47 -4.40 7.32
N LEU A 72 16.79 -3.62 6.47
CA LEU A 72 15.35 -3.73 6.24
C LEU A 72 15.02 -4.79 5.19
N THR A 73 13.98 -5.58 5.47
CA THR A 73 13.40 -6.53 4.51
C THR A 73 12.24 -5.94 3.73
N ASP A 74 11.62 -4.89 4.26
CA ASP A 74 10.46 -4.22 3.68
C ASP A 74 10.53 -2.72 3.96
N ILE A 75 10.02 -1.91 3.04
CA ILE A 75 9.65 -0.52 3.30
C ILE A 75 8.21 -0.51 3.78
N CYS A 76 7.96 -0.02 4.99
CA CYS A 76 6.63 0.15 5.54
C CYS A 76 6.29 1.64 5.56
N PHE A 77 5.19 2.02 4.91
CA PHE A 77 4.65 3.39 5.01
C PHE A 77 3.58 3.41 6.10
N GLU A 78 3.84 4.16 7.17
CA GLU A 78 2.86 4.35 8.25
C GLU A 78 1.75 5.29 7.79
N GLY A 79 0.49 4.89 8.00
CA GLY A 79 -0.67 5.71 7.67
C GLY A 79 -1.74 4.95 6.87
N ALA A 80 -2.80 5.68 6.54
CA ALA A 80 -3.88 5.18 5.71
C ALA A 80 -4.35 6.26 4.73
N PHE A 81 -4.71 5.84 3.52
CA PHE A 81 -5.31 6.70 2.50
C PHE A 81 -6.81 6.41 2.44
N LEU A 82 -7.62 7.43 2.70
CA LEU A 82 -9.08 7.36 2.56
C LEU A 82 -9.46 7.94 1.20
N LEU A 83 -10.17 7.14 0.40
CA LEU A 83 -10.42 7.33 -1.03
C LEU A 83 -11.91 7.27 -1.37
#